data_AF-A0A8I2YX02-F1
#
_entry.id   AF-A0A8I2YX02-F1
#
_cell.length_a   1.000
_cell.length_b   1.000
_cell.length_c   1.000
_cell.angle_alpha   90.00
_cell.angle_beta   90.00
_cell.angle_gamma   90.00
#
_symmetry.space_group_name_H-M   'P 1'
#
loop_
_entity.id
_entity.type
_entity.pdbx_description
1 polymer ?
#
loop_
_entity_poly.entity_id
_entity_poly.type
_entity_poly.pdbx_seq_one_letter_code
_entity_poly.pdbx_strand_id
1 'polypeptide(L)'
;MRVLTLLSHDDPWWCGATLEVSHALPFATTIAMRSQAKWSESQNMESQDNSVEAFDLLCLALGLVMNWATLSPRVTLLSRNKCKIALSSRNKHLPGLLAINPKCPGSRLCVRACRCLGQKSVLGCFTMLHVQYSDNHQDDPPERAFLRGYTAILLGLLMKDDPSNQTIVMSTLPGITSSDKIKSLISHCHSFLDLYNDTIPLPSSNSPRATPEAPSHEVSGRHRATWDKQGEQIARSVIASLEILCDS
;
A
#
# COMPACT_ATOMS: atom_id res chain seq x y z
N MET A 1 -10.73 3.91 -9.61
CA MET A 1 -9.47 3.38 -9.05
C MET A 1 -8.70 2.58 -10.10
N ARG A 2 -9.24 1.46 -10.62
CA ARG A 2 -8.60 0.66 -11.70
C ARG A 2 -7.97 1.49 -12.83
N VAL A 3 -8.73 2.40 -13.43
CA VAL A 3 -8.22 3.30 -14.49
C VAL A 3 -7.02 4.13 -14.02
N LEU A 4 -7.09 4.73 -12.83
CA LEU A 4 -5.98 5.54 -12.31
C LEU A 4 -4.75 4.69 -11.99
N THR A 5 -4.93 3.49 -11.43
CA THR A 5 -3.83 2.55 -11.16
C THR A 5 -3.15 2.13 -12.45
N LEU A 6 -3.91 1.84 -13.51
CA LEU A 6 -3.36 1.47 -14.81
C LEU A 6 -2.64 2.64 -15.49
N LEU A 7 -3.25 3.83 -15.48
CA LEU A 7 -2.65 5.02 -16.09
C LEU A 7 -1.38 5.46 -15.34
N SER A 8 -1.30 5.25 -14.03
CA SER A 8 -0.13 5.62 -13.23
C SER A 8 0.96 4.55 -13.19
N HIS A 9 0.73 3.37 -13.76
CA HIS A 9 1.71 2.29 -13.80
C HIS A 9 2.85 2.67 -14.75
N ASP A 10 4.06 2.77 -14.21
CA ASP A 10 5.28 3.17 -14.94
C ASP A 10 5.21 4.50 -15.70
N ASP A 11 4.20 5.33 -15.41
CA ASP A 11 4.01 6.61 -16.06
C ASP A 11 4.15 7.77 -15.04
N PRO A 12 5.33 8.44 -15.01
CA PRO A 12 5.56 9.56 -14.11
C PRO A 12 4.69 10.79 -14.46
N TRP A 13 4.23 10.92 -15.71
CA TRP A 13 3.39 12.03 -16.13
C TRP A 13 1.98 11.89 -15.56
N TRP A 14 1.38 10.70 -15.64
CA TRP A 14 0.09 10.41 -15.00
C TRP A 14 0.19 10.45 -13.47
N CYS A 15 1.29 9.97 -12.89
CA CYS A 15 1.55 10.14 -11.45
C CYS A 15 1.58 11.64 -11.06
N GLY A 16 2.31 12.46 -11.83
CA GLY A 16 2.39 13.90 -11.62
C GLY A 16 1.03 14.58 -11.72
N ALA A 17 0.33 14.38 -12.85
CA ALA A 17 -0.96 15.00 -13.14
C ALA A 17 -2.03 14.64 -12.10
N THR A 18 -2.10 13.37 -11.68
CA THR A 18 -3.07 12.96 -10.66
C THR A 18 -2.78 13.56 -9.29
N LEU A 19 -1.50 13.76 -8.94
CA LEU A 19 -1.08 14.40 -7.69
C LEU A 19 -1.21 15.94 -7.69
N GLU A 20 -1.42 16.58 -8.84
CA GLU A 20 -1.79 18.01 -8.89
C GLU A 20 -3.17 18.27 -8.26
N VAL A 21 -4.03 17.26 -8.29
CA VAL A 21 -5.31 17.30 -7.60
C VAL A 21 -5.05 17.13 -6.09
N SER A 22 -5.16 18.24 -5.35
CA SER A 22 -4.80 18.34 -3.92
C SER A 22 -5.43 17.32 -2.98
N HIS A 23 -6.53 16.68 -3.39
CA HIS A 23 -7.25 15.68 -2.62
C HIS A 23 -7.12 14.25 -3.17
N ALA A 24 -6.31 14.02 -4.20
CA ALA A 24 -6.11 12.68 -4.78
C ALA A 24 -5.52 11.69 -3.77
N LEU A 25 -4.45 12.10 -3.07
CA LEU A 25 -3.82 11.28 -2.06
C LEU A 25 -4.76 11.04 -0.84
N PRO A 26 -5.35 12.08 -0.20
CA PRO A 26 -6.37 11.87 0.84
C PRO A 26 -7.55 11.00 0.41
N PHE A 27 -7.99 11.13 -0.84
CA PHE A 27 -9.05 10.29 -1.40
C PHE A 27 -8.63 8.82 -1.44
N ALA A 28 -7.49 8.50 -2.06
CA ALA A 28 -7.00 7.13 -2.13
C ALA A 28 -6.78 6.52 -0.73
N THR A 29 -6.20 7.28 0.20
CA THR A 29 -6.02 6.83 1.59
C THR A 29 -7.37 6.62 2.29
N THR A 30 -8.36 7.49 2.08
CA THR A 30 -9.71 7.31 2.65
C THR A 30 -10.37 6.04 2.12
N ILE A 31 -10.22 5.76 0.82
CA ILE A 31 -10.70 4.52 0.23
C ILE A 31 -10.01 3.31 0.87
N ALA A 32 -8.67 3.32 0.99
CA ALA A 32 -7.94 2.24 1.64
C ALA A 32 -8.42 1.99 3.08
N MET A 33 -8.54 3.03 3.91
CA MET A 33 -8.98 2.85 5.31
C MET A 33 -10.42 2.31 5.41
N ARG A 34 -11.32 2.78 4.55
CA ARG A 34 -12.73 2.31 4.55
C ARG A 34 -12.84 0.89 4.04
N SER A 35 -12.13 0.56 2.97
CA SER A 35 -12.09 -0.77 2.40
C SER A 35 -11.50 -1.78 3.39
N GLN A 36 -10.44 -1.40 4.13
CA GLN A 36 -9.92 -2.22 5.21
C GLN A 36 -10.95 -2.47 6.30
N ALA A 37 -11.62 -1.41 6.80
CA ALA A 37 -12.61 -1.55 7.85
C ALA A 37 -13.77 -2.48 7.42
N LYS A 38 -14.31 -2.27 6.20
CA LYS A 38 -15.36 -3.12 5.64
C LYS A 38 -14.89 -4.57 5.47
N TRP A 39 -13.68 -4.79 4.96
CA TRP A 39 -13.11 -6.12 4.80
C TRP A 39 -12.96 -6.83 6.16
N SER A 40 -12.41 -6.15 7.16
CA SER A 40 -12.27 -6.72 8.51
C SER A 40 -13.61 -7.02 9.18
N GLU A 41 -14.64 -6.18 9.00
CA GLU A 41 -16.00 -6.46 9.50
C GLU A 41 -16.61 -7.69 8.82
N SER A 42 -16.40 -7.84 7.51
CA SER A 42 -16.92 -8.98 6.74
C SER A 42 -16.20 -10.31 7.01
N GLN A 43 -15.04 -10.31 7.66
CA GLN A 43 -14.41 -11.56 8.14
C GLN A 43 -15.13 -12.11 9.38
N ASN A 44 -15.85 -11.26 10.11
CA ASN A 44 -16.60 -11.65 11.31
C ASN A 44 -18.06 -12.02 11.02
N MET A 45 -18.56 -11.70 9.83
CA MET A 45 -19.94 -11.96 9.42
C MET A 45 -19.93 -12.80 8.14
N GLU A 46 -20.78 -13.83 8.03
CA GLU A 46 -20.81 -14.78 6.90
C GLU A 46 -21.16 -14.17 5.52
N SER A 47 -21.16 -12.84 5.35
CA SER A 47 -21.42 -12.17 4.07
C SER A 47 -20.18 -12.09 3.19
N GLN A 48 -19.90 -13.16 2.44
CA GLN A 48 -18.69 -13.32 1.63
C GLN A 48 -18.58 -12.32 0.46
N ASP A 49 -19.67 -11.93 -0.20
CA ASP A 49 -19.63 -11.05 -1.38
C ASP A 49 -19.10 -9.65 -1.06
N ASN A 50 -19.48 -9.10 0.10
CA ASN A 50 -19.03 -7.78 0.54
C ASN A 50 -17.53 -7.73 0.89
N SER A 51 -16.95 -8.88 1.24
CA SER A 51 -15.54 -9.03 1.60
C SER A 51 -14.62 -8.89 0.39
N VAL A 52 -14.97 -9.56 -0.72
CA VAL A 52 -14.14 -9.58 -1.93
C VAL A 52 -14.06 -8.20 -2.57
N GLU A 53 -15.18 -7.49 -2.68
CA GLU A 53 -15.21 -6.13 -3.22
C GLU A 53 -14.41 -5.14 -2.36
N ALA A 54 -14.50 -5.27 -1.03
CA ALA A 54 -13.76 -4.42 -0.11
C ALA A 54 -12.25 -4.66 -0.25
N PHE A 55 -11.83 -5.92 -0.33
CA PHE A 55 -10.43 -6.28 -0.53
C PHE A 55 -9.90 -5.81 -1.88
N ASP A 56 -10.62 -6.02 -2.99
CA ASP A 56 -10.23 -5.51 -4.32
C ASP A 56 -10.03 -3.99 -4.29
N LEU A 57 -10.99 -3.26 -3.70
CA LEU A 57 -10.90 -1.80 -3.62
C LEU A 57 -9.73 -1.33 -2.72
N LEU A 58 -9.41 -2.07 -1.65
CA LEU A 58 -8.22 -1.83 -0.82
C LEU A 58 -6.95 -2.00 -1.66
N CYS A 59 -6.81 -3.12 -2.37
CA CYS A 59 -5.66 -3.40 -3.23
C CYS A 59 -5.49 -2.35 -4.33
N LEU A 60 -6.58 -1.89 -4.96
CA LEU A 60 -6.53 -0.83 -5.96
C LEU A 60 -6.09 0.52 -5.38
N ALA A 61 -6.54 0.85 -4.17
CA ALA A 61 -6.14 2.07 -3.49
C ALA A 61 -4.67 2.05 -3.08
N LEU A 62 -4.20 0.94 -2.51
CA LEU A 62 -2.79 0.76 -2.16
C LEU A 62 -1.91 0.71 -3.42
N GLY A 63 -2.35 0.03 -4.48
CA GLY A 63 -1.70 -0.01 -5.78
C GLY A 63 -1.47 1.36 -6.39
N LEU A 64 -2.52 2.20 -6.39
CA LEU A 64 -2.40 3.57 -6.87
C LEU A 64 -1.39 4.38 -6.06
N VAL A 65 -1.39 4.24 -4.74
CA VAL A 65 -0.48 4.95 -3.85
C VAL A 65 0.96 4.44 -4.00
N MET A 66 1.16 3.14 -4.20
CA MET A 66 2.46 2.54 -4.47
C MET A 66 3.04 3.11 -5.77
N ASN A 67 2.27 3.15 -6.85
CA ASN A 67 2.71 3.74 -8.12
C ASN A 67 3.17 5.19 -7.92
N TRP A 68 2.36 5.98 -7.21
CA TRP A 68 2.74 7.36 -6.89
C TRP A 68 4.00 7.44 -6.04
N ALA A 69 4.14 6.61 -5.00
CA ALA A 69 5.29 6.62 -4.09
C ALA A 69 6.59 6.21 -4.82
N THR A 70 6.50 5.26 -5.74
CA THR A 70 7.62 4.79 -6.56
C THR A 70 8.09 5.87 -7.54
N LEU A 71 7.17 6.56 -8.21
CA LEU A 71 7.49 7.42 -9.36
C LEU A 71 7.52 8.92 -9.03
N SER A 72 7.07 9.33 -7.83
CA SER A 72 6.96 10.75 -7.48
C SER A 72 7.44 11.03 -6.04
N PRO A 73 8.59 11.73 -5.87
CA PRO A 73 9.07 12.12 -4.54
C PRO A 73 8.12 13.10 -3.83
N ARG A 74 7.17 13.71 -4.57
CA ARG A 74 6.13 14.56 -3.99
C ARG A 74 5.26 13.80 -2.99
N VAL A 75 5.04 12.50 -3.19
CA VAL A 75 4.20 11.70 -2.28
C VAL A 75 4.80 11.62 -0.89
N THR A 76 6.11 11.40 -0.80
CA THR A 76 6.86 11.40 0.46
C THR A 76 6.59 12.67 1.26
N LEU A 77 6.67 13.84 0.60
CA LEU A 77 6.40 15.15 1.21
C LEU A 77 4.92 15.36 1.55
N LEU A 78 4.01 14.96 0.67
CA LEU A 78 2.57 15.14 0.89
C LEU A 78 2.04 14.23 2.00
N SER A 79 2.61 13.03 2.15
CA SER A 79 2.12 11.99 3.05
C SER A 79 2.25 12.35 4.53
N ARG A 80 3.26 13.15 4.91
CA ARG A 80 3.56 13.50 6.31
C ARG A 80 2.80 14.70 6.85
N ASN A 81 2.28 15.55 5.96
CA ASN A 81 1.70 16.83 6.35
C ASN A 81 0.38 16.62 7.11
N LYS A 82 0.42 16.77 8.44
CA LYS A 82 -0.76 16.73 9.32
C LYS A 82 -1.58 18.01 9.32
N CYS A 83 -1.05 19.15 8.85
CA CYS A 83 -1.61 20.43 9.27
C CYS A 83 -1.70 21.50 8.20
N LYS A 84 -2.79 22.26 8.33
CA LYS A 84 -2.99 23.68 8.04
C LYS A 84 -1.78 24.34 7.37
N ILE A 85 -1.85 24.52 6.06
CA ILE A 85 -1.06 25.56 5.44
C ILE A 85 -1.62 26.90 5.96
N ALA A 86 -1.05 27.48 7.01
CA ALA A 86 -1.18 28.91 7.23
C ALA A 86 -0.29 29.60 6.18
N LEU A 87 -0.83 29.80 4.97
CA LEU A 87 -0.14 30.58 3.94
C LEU A 87 -0.19 32.05 4.37
N SER A 88 0.93 32.51 4.92
CA SER A 88 1.31 33.91 4.93
C SER A 88 1.71 34.36 3.51
N SER A 89 0.83 34.18 2.52
CA SER A 89 1.03 34.67 1.16
C SER A 89 -0.33 35.00 0.54
N ARG A 90 -0.38 36.15 -0.13
CA ARG A 90 -1.57 36.92 -0.55
C ARG A 90 -2.53 36.23 -1.55
N ASN A 91 -2.42 34.93 -1.79
CA ASN A 91 -3.31 34.18 -2.67
C ASN A 91 -4.31 33.33 -1.87
N LYS A 92 -5.58 33.78 -1.89
CA LYS A 92 -6.76 33.20 -1.23
C LYS A 92 -7.23 31.86 -1.85
N HIS A 93 -6.35 30.87 -2.00
CA HIS A 93 -6.76 29.51 -2.37
C HIS A 93 -6.47 28.53 -1.22
N LEU A 94 -7.54 28.31 -0.47
CA LEU A 94 -7.81 27.33 0.58
C LEU A 94 -6.69 26.31 0.92
N PRO A 95 -6.18 26.32 2.17
CA PRO A 95 -5.32 25.27 2.71
C PRO A 95 -6.05 23.92 2.74
N GLY A 96 -5.72 23.01 1.82
CA GLY A 96 -6.20 21.64 1.86
C GLY A 96 -5.61 20.91 3.06
N LEU A 97 -6.46 20.46 3.99
CA LEU A 97 -6.05 19.54 5.04
C LEU A 97 -5.79 18.18 4.39
N LEU A 98 -4.51 17.78 4.32
CA LEU A 98 -4.09 16.43 3.88
C LEU A 98 -4.30 15.37 4.97
N ALA A 99 -4.73 15.79 6.17
CA ALA A 99 -5.04 14.89 7.25
C ALA A 99 -6.46 14.32 7.09
N ILE A 100 -6.60 13.02 7.32
CA ILE A 100 -7.88 12.32 7.27
C ILE A 100 -8.11 11.64 8.62
N ASN A 101 -9.37 11.54 9.04
CA ASN A 101 -9.72 10.61 10.11
C ASN A 101 -9.88 9.20 9.49
N PRO A 102 -9.14 8.19 9.95
CA PRO A 102 -9.25 6.82 9.43
C PRO A 102 -10.65 6.20 9.51
N LYS A 103 -11.44 6.61 10.50
CA LYS A 103 -12.83 6.18 10.73
C LYS A 103 -13.85 7.07 10.02
N CYS A 104 -13.40 8.02 9.19
CA CYS A 104 -14.29 8.92 8.47
C CYS A 104 -15.08 8.14 7.40
N PRO A 105 -16.42 8.32 7.32
CA PRO A 105 -17.21 7.71 6.24
C PRO A 105 -16.89 8.31 4.86
N GLY A 106 -16.05 9.35 4.78
CA GLY A 106 -15.53 9.85 3.50
C GLY A 106 -16.56 10.58 2.65
N SER A 107 -17.32 11.51 3.25
CA SER A 107 -18.15 12.43 2.45
C SER A 107 -17.27 13.25 1.50
N ARG A 108 -17.85 13.76 0.39
CA ARG A 108 -17.11 14.59 -0.59
C ARG A 108 -16.39 15.76 0.08
N LEU A 109 -16.98 16.35 1.12
CA LEU A 109 -16.36 17.42 1.91
C LEU A 109 -15.17 16.90 2.72
N CYS A 110 -15.29 15.73 3.35
CA CYS A 110 -14.20 15.15 4.14
C CYS A 110 -13.00 14.72 3.30
N VAL A 111 -13.23 14.25 2.07
CA VAL A 111 -12.13 13.93 1.14
C VAL A 111 -11.32 15.18 0.78
N ARG A 112 -11.98 16.33 0.63
CA ARG A 112 -11.33 17.60 0.27
C ARG A 112 -10.68 18.30 1.47
N ALA A 113 -11.34 18.24 2.63
CA ALA A 113 -10.88 18.87 3.85
C ALA A 113 -11.57 18.20 5.05
N CYS A 114 -11.02 17.07 5.51
CA CYS A 114 -11.55 16.38 6.67
C CYS A 114 -11.53 17.33 7.88
N ARG A 115 -12.62 17.35 8.66
CA ARG A 115 -12.72 18.10 9.93
C ARG A 115 -13.13 17.21 11.11
N CYS A 116 -13.20 15.90 10.89
CA CYS A 116 -13.48 14.93 11.95
C CYS A 116 -12.37 14.99 13.01
N LEU A 117 -12.71 14.74 14.28
CA LEU A 117 -11.73 14.62 15.36
C LEU A 117 -10.80 13.41 15.11
N GLY A 118 -9.58 13.42 15.64
CA GLY A 118 -8.66 12.28 15.51
C GLY A 118 -8.03 12.12 14.11
N GLN A 119 -7.81 13.23 13.40
CA GLN A 119 -7.14 13.22 12.10
C GLN A 119 -5.70 12.71 12.22
N LYS A 120 -5.28 11.94 11.23
CA LYS A 120 -3.91 11.50 11.04
C LYS A 120 -3.42 11.99 9.69
N SER A 121 -2.11 12.15 9.55
CA SER A 121 -1.50 12.30 8.24
C SER A 121 -1.76 11.04 7.42
N VAL A 122 -1.66 11.14 6.10
CA VAL A 122 -1.73 9.98 5.20
C VAL A 122 -0.71 8.91 5.61
N LEU A 123 0.52 9.30 5.91
CA LEU A 123 1.54 8.39 6.42
C LEU A 123 1.10 7.71 7.72
N GLY A 124 0.54 8.48 8.66
CA GLY A 124 0.02 7.93 9.91
C GLY A 124 -1.15 6.97 9.72
N CYS A 125 -1.95 7.14 8.66
CA CYS A 125 -2.99 6.18 8.28
C CYS A 125 -2.38 4.88 7.76
N PHE A 126 -1.39 4.94 6.86
CA PHE A 126 -0.71 3.73 6.36
C PHE A 126 0.11 3.01 7.43
N THR A 127 0.73 3.74 8.36
CA THR A 127 1.40 3.09 9.49
C THR A 127 0.39 2.38 10.38
N MET A 128 -0.76 3.00 10.65
CA MET A 128 -1.82 2.33 11.41
C MET A 128 -2.36 1.10 10.69
N LEU A 129 -2.52 1.19 9.36
CA LEU A 129 -2.93 0.07 8.51
C LEU A 129 -1.91 -1.09 8.58
N HIS A 130 -0.61 -0.78 8.51
CA HIS A 130 0.43 -1.79 8.66
C HIS A 130 0.38 -2.47 10.04
N VAL A 131 0.22 -1.68 11.11
CA VAL A 131 0.14 -2.20 12.48
C VAL A 131 -1.06 -3.14 12.68
N GLN A 132 -2.17 -2.91 11.97
CA GLN A 132 -3.31 -3.84 12.01
C GLN A 132 -3.00 -5.21 11.41
N TYR A 133 -1.97 -5.30 10.56
CA TYR A 133 -1.55 -6.55 9.92
C TYR A 133 -0.22 -7.10 10.46
N SER A 134 0.46 -6.39 11.36
CA SER A 134 1.78 -6.78 11.83
C SER A 134 1.76 -7.97 12.79
N ASP A 135 0.61 -8.25 13.41
CA ASP A 135 0.44 -9.47 14.19
C ASP A 135 0.42 -10.67 13.24
N ASN A 136 1.31 -11.63 13.47
CA ASN A 136 1.40 -12.84 12.65
C ASN A 136 0.71 -13.98 13.38
N HIS A 137 -0.45 -14.39 12.87
CA HIS A 137 -1.14 -15.59 13.35
C HIS A 137 -0.92 -16.73 12.35
N GLN A 138 -0.71 -17.94 12.88
CA GLN A 138 -0.46 -19.13 12.08
C GLN A 138 -1.61 -19.44 11.09
N ASP A 139 -2.82 -18.99 11.41
CA ASP A 139 -4.03 -19.18 10.63
C ASP A 139 -4.44 -17.91 9.84
N ASP A 140 -3.53 -16.94 9.66
CA ASP A 140 -3.86 -15.74 8.89
C ASP A 140 -4.14 -16.09 7.41
N PRO A 141 -5.22 -15.56 6.81
CA PRO A 141 -5.48 -15.74 5.39
C PRO A 141 -4.36 -15.10 4.55
N PRO A 142 -4.07 -15.64 3.35
CA PRO A 142 -2.97 -15.16 2.50
C PRO A 142 -3.10 -13.67 2.14
N GLU A 143 -4.32 -13.15 2.07
CA GLU A 143 -4.63 -11.73 1.88
C GLU A 143 -4.01 -10.84 2.96
N ARG A 144 -3.98 -11.29 4.23
CA ARG A 144 -3.34 -10.53 5.31
C ARG A 144 -1.83 -10.52 5.17
N ALA A 145 -1.22 -11.66 4.84
CA ALA A 145 0.22 -11.75 4.62
C ALA A 145 0.65 -10.85 3.43
N PHE A 146 -0.14 -10.85 2.35
CA PHE A 146 0.03 -9.93 1.23
C PHE A 146 -0.03 -8.46 1.69
N LEU A 147 -1.08 -8.05 2.41
CA LEU A 147 -1.23 -6.66 2.86
C LEU A 147 -0.15 -6.22 3.85
N ARG A 148 0.28 -7.11 4.74
CA ARG A 148 1.40 -6.87 5.66
C ARG A 148 2.68 -6.52 4.91
N GLY A 149 3.04 -7.35 3.92
CA GLY A 149 4.19 -7.13 3.08
C GLY A 149 4.08 -5.87 2.20
N TYR A 150 2.93 -5.71 1.55
CA TYR A 150 2.66 -4.57 0.67
C TYR A 150 2.75 -3.23 1.41
N THR A 151 2.16 -3.16 2.60
CA THR A 151 2.22 -1.96 3.45
C THR A 151 3.62 -1.73 4.03
N ALA A 152 4.40 -2.78 4.32
CA ALA A 152 5.80 -2.64 4.73
C ALA A 152 6.65 -2.00 3.63
N ILE A 153 6.51 -2.48 2.38
CA ILE A 153 7.21 -1.90 1.21
C ILE A 153 6.80 -0.44 1.01
N LEU A 154 5.49 -0.14 1.08
CA LEU A 154 5.00 1.23 0.94
C LEU A 154 5.57 2.16 2.02
N LEU A 155 5.60 1.72 3.28
CA LEU A 155 6.20 2.50 4.36
C LEU A 155 7.69 2.72 4.13
N GLY A 156 8.41 1.68 3.71
CA GLY A 156 9.83 1.77 3.37
C GLY A 156 10.11 2.77 2.25
N LEU A 157 9.29 2.79 1.19
CA LEU A 157 9.37 3.81 0.13
C LEU A 157 9.14 5.22 0.66
N LEU A 158 8.13 5.42 1.51
CA LEU A 158 7.82 6.72 2.08
C LEU A 158 8.86 7.16 3.12
N MET A 159 9.62 6.25 3.72
CA MET A 159 10.70 6.58 4.66
C MET A 159 12.05 6.80 3.97
N LYS A 160 12.22 6.26 2.77
CA LYS A 160 13.46 6.33 2.00
C LYS A 160 13.84 7.79 1.81
N ASP A 161 15.04 8.13 2.26
CA ASP A 161 15.61 9.48 2.20
C ASP A 161 14.81 10.60 2.89
N ASP A 162 13.87 10.27 3.80
CA ASP A 162 13.07 11.25 4.56
C ASP A 162 13.07 10.95 6.08
N PRO A 163 13.97 11.60 6.86
CA PRO A 163 14.05 11.41 8.31
C PRO A 163 12.78 11.82 9.09
N SER A 164 11.97 12.74 8.53
CA SER A 164 10.72 13.14 9.18
C SER A 164 9.69 12.01 9.09
N ASN A 165 9.64 11.33 7.94
CA ASN A 165 8.79 10.17 7.74
C ASN A 165 9.25 9.00 8.60
N GLN A 166 10.56 8.76 8.68
CA GLN A 166 11.13 7.76 9.59
C GLN A 166 10.69 8.02 11.03
N THR A 167 10.80 9.26 11.52
CA THR A 167 10.36 9.64 12.88
C THR A 167 8.86 9.35 13.10
N ILE A 168 8.00 9.72 12.14
CA ILE A 168 6.56 9.48 12.24
C ILE A 168 6.26 7.97 12.30
N VAL A 169 6.86 7.18 11.42
CA VAL A 169 6.64 5.73 11.36
C VAL A 169 7.16 5.06 12.62
N MET A 170 8.40 5.36 13.04
CA MET A 170 9.02 4.77 14.23
C MET A 170 8.30 5.12 15.53
N SER A 171 7.65 6.30 15.61
CA SER A 171 6.83 6.66 16.76
C SER A 171 5.54 5.84 16.89
N THR A 172 5.09 5.19 15.81
CA THR A 172 3.81 4.47 15.75
C THR A 172 3.98 2.95 15.69
N LEU A 173 5.07 2.45 15.09
CA LEU A 173 5.30 1.00 14.98
C LEU A 173 5.49 0.33 16.35
N PRO A 174 4.98 -0.89 16.54
CA PRO A 174 5.19 -1.69 17.73
C PRO A 174 6.65 -2.15 17.81
N GLY A 175 7.20 -2.20 19.03
CA GLY A 175 8.58 -2.61 19.28
C GLY A 175 9.23 -1.75 20.35
N ILE A 176 10.25 -2.32 21.01
CA ILE A 176 10.96 -1.68 22.12
C ILE A 176 11.99 -0.69 21.58
N THR A 177 12.82 -1.14 20.63
CA THR A 177 13.87 -0.31 20.03
C THR A 177 13.55 0.04 18.57
N SER A 178 14.18 1.10 18.04
CA SER A 178 14.08 1.44 16.62
C SER A 178 14.59 0.32 15.72
N SER A 179 15.65 -0.38 16.12
CA SER A 179 16.21 -1.53 15.39
C SER A 179 15.21 -2.67 15.29
N ASP A 180 14.51 -3.02 16.38
CA ASP A 180 13.49 -4.07 16.36
C ASP A 180 12.34 -3.76 15.39
N LYS A 181 11.91 -2.48 15.38
CA LYS A 181 10.86 -1.99 14.48
C LYS A 181 11.26 -2.12 13.02
N ILE A 182 12.49 -1.72 12.69
CA ILE A 182 13.02 -1.80 11.33
C ILE A 182 13.21 -3.27 10.91
N LYS A 183 13.74 -4.13 11.80
CA LYS A 183 13.87 -5.58 11.53
C LYS A 183 12.51 -6.24 11.28
N SER A 184 11.47 -5.84 12.00
CA SER A 184 10.11 -6.32 11.73
C SER A 184 9.63 -5.91 10.32
N LEU A 185 9.84 -4.65 9.91
CA LEU A 185 9.52 -4.21 8.54
C LEU A 185 10.30 -4.99 7.48
N ILE A 186 11.60 -5.19 7.69
CA ILE A 186 12.47 -5.96 6.79
C ILE A 186 11.94 -7.39 6.65
N SER A 187 11.62 -8.05 7.77
CA SER A 187 11.03 -9.38 7.79
C SER A 187 9.73 -9.45 6.99
N HIS A 188 8.83 -8.47 7.17
CA HIS A 188 7.58 -8.39 6.41
C HIS A 188 7.81 -8.20 4.90
N CYS A 189 8.84 -7.45 4.50
CA CYS A 189 9.22 -7.29 3.09
C CYS A 189 9.79 -8.59 2.50
N HIS A 190 10.61 -9.33 3.25
CA HIS A 190 11.11 -10.65 2.81
C HIS A 190 10.00 -11.66 2.66
N SER A 191 9.12 -11.78 3.66
CA SER A 191 7.96 -12.68 3.58
C SER A 191 7.07 -12.38 2.39
N PHE A 192 6.94 -11.10 2.01
CA PHE A 192 6.24 -10.72 0.78
C PHE A 192 6.94 -11.29 -0.45
N LEU A 193 8.24 -11.06 -0.62
CA LEU A 193 9.01 -11.56 -1.76
C LEU A 193 8.98 -13.09 -1.86
N ASP A 194 9.06 -13.79 -0.72
CA ASP A 194 9.00 -15.26 -0.66
C ASP A 194 7.64 -15.79 -1.16
N LEU A 195 6.53 -15.19 -0.69
CA LEU A 195 5.18 -15.51 -1.18
C LEU A 195 5.06 -15.35 -2.70
N TYR A 196 5.72 -14.37 -3.30
CA TYR A 196 5.71 -14.19 -4.76
C TYR A 196 6.55 -15.22 -5.49
N ASN A 197 7.76 -15.50 -5.01
CA ASN A 197 8.64 -16.49 -5.63
C ASN A 197 7.98 -17.87 -5.66
N ASP A 198 7.25 -18.24 -4.61
CA ASP A 198 6.50 -19.50 -4.53
C ASP A 198 5.32 -19.57 -5.53
N THR A 199 4.82 -18.41 -5.97
CA THR A 199 3.74 -18.33 -6.98
C THR A 199 4.22 -18.34 -8.43
N ILE A 200 5.52 -18.26 -8.68
CA ILE A 200 6.11 -18.44 -10.02
C ILE A 200 6.30 -19.95 -10.24
N PRO A 201 5.55 -20.60 -11.14
CA PRO A 201 5.84 -21.98 -11.46
C PRO A 201 7.18 -22.00 -12.18
N LEU A 202 8.17 -22.75 -11.68
CA LEU A 202 9.37 -23.03 -12.45
C LEU A 202 8.94 -23.58 -13.82
N PRO A 203 9.52 -23.12 -14.94
CA PRO A 203 9.32 -23.78 -16.21
C PRO A 203 9.80 -25.22 -16.02
N SER A 204 8.86 -26.17 -16.12
CA SER A 204 9.13 -27.60 -16.09
C SER A 204 10.07 -27.93 -17.25
N SER A 205 11.37 -27.88 -16.98
CA SER A 205 12.38 -28.60 -17.74
C SER A 205 12.18 -30.07 -17.41
N ASN A 206 11.28 -30.74 -18.14
CA ASN A 206 11.40 -32.15 -18.55
C ASN A 206 10.11 -32.62 -19.22
N SER A 207 10.11 -32.65 -20.55
CA SER A 207 9.48 -33.77 -21.27
C SER A 207 10.04 -33.90 -22.68
N PRO A 208 10.61 -35.06 -23.00
CA PRO A 208 10.33 -35.71 -24.26
C PRO A 208 9.56 -36.99 -23.97
N ARG A 209 8.34 -37.12 -24.49
CA ARG A 209 7.95 -38.12 -25.51
C ARG A 209 6.43 -38.34 -25.53
N ALA A 210 5.93 -38.44 -26.76
CA ALA A 210 4.54 -38.47 -27.19
C ALA A 210 3.70 -39.68 -26.73
N THR A 211 2.40 -39.45 -26.54
CA THR A 211 1.31 -40.16 -27.26
C THR A 211 -0.02 -39.38 -27.18
N PRO A 212 -0.89 -39.46 -28.21
CA PRO A 212 -2.13 -38.69 -28.31
C PRO A 212 -3.35 -39.50 -27.85
N GLU A 213 -4.30 -38.85 -27.16
CA GLU A 213 -5.77 -39.01 -27.27
C GLU A 213 -6.50 -38.64 -25.96
N ALA A 214 -7.20 -37.49 -25.97
CA ALA A 214 -8.59 -37.30 -25.49
C ALA A 214 -8.91 -35.78 -25.43
N PRO A 215 -10.10 -35.32 -25.87
CA PRO A 215 -10.47 -33.91 -25.81
C PRO A 215 -11.19 -33.61 -24.50
N SER A 216 -10.51 -32.95 -23.56
CA SER A 216 -11.17 -32.28 -22.43
C SER A 216 -11.03 -30.78 -22.56
N HIS A 217 -12.18 -30.11 -22.56
CA HIS A 217 -12.36 -28.67 -22.56
C HIS A 217 -11.51 -27.98 -21.49
N GLU A 218 -10.39 -27.39 -21.90
CA GLU A 218 -9.70 -26.35 -21.13
C GLU A 218 -10.14 -24.98 -21.63
N VAL A 219 -11.06 -24.34 -20.90
CA VAL A 219 -11.25 -22.89 -20.99
C VAL A 219 -11.34 -22.33 -19.58
N SER A 220 -10.19 -22.05 -18.98
CA SER A 220 -9.99 -20.80 -18.26
C SER A 220 -8.52 -20.60 -17.99
N GLY A 221 -7.88 -19.88 -18.90
CA GLY A 221 -6.55 -19.33 -18.68
C GLY A 221 -6.59 -18.44 -17.43
N ARG A 222 -6.08 -18.97 -16.31
CA ARG A 222 -5.54 -18.13 -15.24
C ARG A 222 -4.35 -17.40 -15.85
N HIS A 223 -4.60 -16.20 -16.37
CA HIS A 223 -3.56 -15.20 -16.53
C HIS A 223 -3.00 -14.90 -15.13
N ARG A 224 -2.00 -15.69 -14.70
CA ARG A 224 -1.17 -15.38 -13.55
C ARG A 224 -0.54 -14.03 -13.84
N ALA A 225 -0.88 -13.04 -13.01
CA ALA A 225 -0.22 -11.76 -13.00
C ALA A 225 1.24 -12.00 -12.60
N THR A 226 2.13 -12.11 -13.58
CA THR A 226 3.58 -12.00 -13.36
C THR A 226 3.81 -10.63 -12.74
N TRP A 227 4.14 -10.61 -11.45
CA TRP A 227 4.80 -9.46 -10.85
C TRP A 227 6.05 -9.19 -11.68
N ASP A 228 6.15 -7.98 -12.22
CA ASP A 228 7.25 -7.64 -13.11
C ASP A 228 8.57 -7.56 -12.33
N LYS A 229 9.70 -7.71 -13.05
CA LYS A 229 11.04 -7.60 -12.46
C LYS A 229 11.25 -6.25 -11.77
N GLN A 230 10.48 -5.24 -12.16
CA GLN A 230 10.55 -3.90 -11.63
C GLN A 230 10.00 -3.83 -10.20
N GLY A 231 8.84 -4.42 -9.93
CA GLY A 231 8.31 -4.50 -8.57
C GLY A 231 9.25 -5.24 -7.61
N GLU A 232 9.91 -6.31 -8.07
CA GLU A 232 10.90 -7.04 -7.27
C GLU A 232 12.11 -6.16 -6.96
N GLN A 233 12.62 -5.43 -7.95
CA GLN A 233 13.71 -4.48 -7.78
C GLN A 233 13.37 -3.36 -6.79
N ILE A 234 12.13 -2.86 -6.84
CA ILE A 234 11.63 -1.85 -5.89
C ILE A 234 11.67 -2.40 -4.47
N ALA A 235 11.10 -3.59 -4.25
CA ALA A 235 11.08 -4.22 -2.93
C ALA A 235 12.50 -4.48 -2.39
N ARG A 236 13.42 -4.99 -3.22
CA ARG A 236 14.83 -5.17 -2.85
C ARG A 236 15.52 -3.86 -2.52
N SER A 237 15.26 -2.79 -3.27
CA SER A 237 15.80 -1.46 -2.97
C SER A 237 15.30 -0.91 -1.64
N VAL A 238 14.02 -1.17 -1.31
CA VAL A 238 13.44 -0.80 -0.01
C VAL A 238 14.10 -1.57 1.12
N ILE A 239 14.27 -2.88 0.99
CA ILE A 239 14.96 -3.73 1.99
C ILE A 239 16.36 -3.19 2.26
N ALA A 240 17.17 -2.98 1.22
CA ALA A 240 18.52 -2.44 1.37
C ALA A 240 18.54 -1.07 2.07
N SER A 241 17.55 -0.21 1.78
CA SER A 241 17.43 1.10 2.44
C SER A 241 17.08 0.96 3.92
N LEU A 242 16.21 0.00 4.28
CA LEU A 242 15.85 -0.29 5.66
C LEU A 242 17.01 -0.93 6.44
N GLU A 243 17.81 -1.79 5.81
CA GLU A 243 19.02 -2.38 6.41
C GLU A 243 20.03 -1.31 6.81
N ILE A 244 20.30 -0.34 5.92
CA ILE A 244 21.17 0.81 6.23
C ILE A 244 20.66 1.60 7.44
N LEU A 245 19.34 1.81 7.54
CA LEU A 245 18.72 2.49 8.67
C LEU A 245 18.76 1.66 9.97
N CYS A 246 18.84 0.34 9.88
CA CYS A 246 18.96 -0.53 11.04
C CYS A 246 20.37 -0.50 11.66
N ASP A 247 21.38 -0.28 10.83
CA ASP A 247 22.79 -0.27 11.21
C ASP A 247 23.31 1.11 11.65
N SER A 248 22.50 2.17 11.47
CA SER A 248 22.79 3.56 11.84
C SER A 248 22.47 3.86 13.30
#